data_AF-A0A3L7X9K4-F1
#
_entry.id   AF-A0A3L7X9K4-F1
#
_cell.length_a   1.000
_cell.length_b   1.000
_cell.length_c   1.000
_cell.angle_alpha   90.00
_cell.angle_beta   90.00
_cell.angle_gamma   90.00
#
_symmetry.space_group_name_H-M   'P 1'
#
loop_
_entity.id
_entity.type
_entity.pdbx_description
1 polymer ?
#
loop_
_entity_poly.entity_id
_entity_poly.type
_entity_poly.pdbx_seq_one_letter_code
_entity_poly.pdbx_strand_id
1 'polypeptide(L)' 'MERCKISDADALVRASRALRAGGLVALPTDTVYGVAAVAFDAVAVAALYAAKQRPLEKAIPIL' A
#
# COMPACT_ATOMS: atom_id res chain seq x y z
N MET A 1 -10.09 -6.53 5.84
CA MET A 1 -8.77 -6.86 5.28
C MET A 1 -8.93 -8.07 4.39
N GLU A 2 -8.54 -7.95 3.12
CA GLU A 2 -8.53 -9.04 2.16
C GLU A 2 -7.13 -9.64 2.08
N ARG A 3 -7.02 -10.98 2.01
CA ARG A 3 -5.74 -11.69 1.88
C ARG A 3 -5.71 -12.47 0.56
N CYS A 4 -4.57 -12.46 -0.09
CA CYS A 4 -4.23 -13.31 -1.23
C CYS A 4 -2.88 -13.97 -0.97
N LYS A 5 -2.63 -15.13 -1.56
CA LYS A 5 -1.29 -15.70 -1.64
C LYS A 5 -0.60 -15.14 -2.88
N ILE A 6 0.71 -14.94 -2.81
CA ILE A 6 1.49 -14.49 -3.97
C ILE A 6 1.45 -15.50 -5.14
N SER A 7 1.16 -16.77 -4.84
CA SER A 7 0.95 -17.84 -5.81
C SER A 7 -0.40 -17.76 -6.52
N ASP A 8 -1.35 -16.94 -6.03
CA ASP A 8 -2.66 -16.81 -6.67
C ASP A 8 -2.51 -16.01 -7.96
N ALA A 9 -3.01 -16.55 -9.08
CA ALA A 9 -2.88 -15.94 -10.40
C ALA A 9 -3.49 -14.52 -10.48
N ASP A 10 -4.43 -14.19 -9.59
CA ASP A 10 -5.13 -12.91 -9.56
C ASP A 10 -4.63 -11.94 -8.47
N ALA A 11 -3.62 -12.32 -7.67
CA ALA A 11 -3.15 -11.52 -6.54
C ALA A 11 -2.71 -10.11 -6.96
N LEU A 12 -1.95 -10.01 -8.06
CA LEU A 12 -1.51 -8.74 -8.64
C LEU A 12 -2.68 -7.88 -9.11
N VAL A 13 -3.69 -8.49 -9.74
CA VAL A 13 -4.88 -7.79 -10.23
C VAL A 13 -5.67 -7.22 -9.05
N ARG A 14 -5.84 -8.00 -7.99
CA ARG A 14 -6.53 -7.59 -6.77
C ARG A 14 -5.80 -6.46 -6.05
N ALA A 15 -4.48 -6.58 -5.89
CA ALA A 15 -3.65 -5.53 -5.31
C ALA A 15 -3.70 -4.22 -6.13
N SER A 16 -3.61 -4.32 -7.46
CA SER A 16 -3.72 -3.15 -8.35
C SER A 16 -5.09 -2.47 -8.24
N ARG A 17 -6.18 -3.26 -8.19
CA ARG A 17 -7.54 -2.75 -8.00
C ARG A 17 -7.68 -2.04 -6.65
N ALA A 18 -7.16 -2.63 -5.58
CA ALA A 18 -7.18 -2.03 -4.25
C ALA A 18 -6.46 -0.67 -4.24
N LEU A 19 -5.25 -0.58 -4.80
CA LEU A 19 -4.50 0.68 -4.90
C LEU A 19 -5.26 1.72 -5.73
N ARG A 20 -5.79 1.34 -6.91
CA ARG A 20 -6.56 2.24 -7.78
C ARG A 20 -7.86 2.74 -7.16
N ALA A 21 -8.42 2.00 -6.21
CA ALA A 21 -9.58 2.39 -5.43
C ALA A 21 -9.22 3.26 -4.19
N GLY A 22 -7.96 3.72 -4.06
CA GLY A 22 -7.48 4.50 -2.92
C GLY A 22 -7.17 3.68 -1.66
N GLY A 23 -7.15 2.35 -1.78
CA GLY A 23 -6.83 1.44 -0.70
C GLY A 23 -5.33 1.30 -0.43
N LEU A 24 -5.00 0.62 0.68
CA LEU A 24 -3.63 0.31 1.07
C LEU A 24 -3.31 -1.17 0.78
N VAL A 25 -2.08 -1.44 0.35
CA VAL A 25 -1.59 -2.80 0.10
C VAL A 25 -0.33 -3.07 0.90
N ALA A 26 -0.28 -4.18 1.62
CA ALA A 26 0.95 -4.71 2.19
C ALA A 26 1.75 -5.43 1.09
N LEU A 27 2.91 -4.89 0.74
CA LEU A 27 3.78 -5.39 -0.33
C LEU A 27 4.98 -6.14 0.28
N PRO A 28 5.21 -7.42 -0.06
CA PRO A 28 6.42 -8.11 0.36
C PRO A 28 7.65 -7.52 -0.31
N THR A 29 8.77 -7.44 0.41
CA THR A 29 10.11 -7.20 -0.14
C THR A 29 11.07 -8.27 0.37
N ASP A 30 12.33 -8.20 -0.04
CA ASP A 30 13.41 -9.07 0.44
C ASP A 30 13.76 -8.87 1.92
N THR A 31 13.49 -7.68 2.47
CA THR A 31 13.86 -7.29 3.84
C THR A 31 12.66 -7.19 4.76
N VAL A 32 11.71 -6.32 4.44
CA VAL A 32 10.54 -6.02 5.27
C VAL A 32 9.29 -5.79 4.42
N TYR A 33 8.11 -5.98 4.99
CA TYR A 33 6.88 -5.61 4.29
C TYR A 33 6.75 -4.08 4.21
N GLY A 34 6.46 -3.58 3.01
CA GLY A 34 6.00 -2.21 2.80
C GLY A 34 4.48 -2.11 2.94
N VAL A 35 3.98 -0.95 3.32
CA VAL A 35 2.56 -0.59 3.13
C VAL A 35 2.53 0.50 2.07
N ALA A 36 1.80 0.27 0.99
CA ALA A 36 1.79 1.09 -0.21
C ALA A 36 0.42 1.75 -0.42
N ALA A 37 0.46 2.93 -1.03
CA ALA A 37 -0.69 3.72 -1.49
C ALA A 37 -0.33 4.36 -2.85
N VAL A 38 -1.32 4.87 -3.58
CA VAL A 38 -1.06 5.63 -4.81
C VAL A 38 -0.51 7.00 -4.44
N ALA A 39 0.72 7.30 -4.88
CA ALA A 39 1.46 8.51 -4.49
C ALA A 39 0.76 9.84 -4.89
N PHE A 40 0.00 9.82 -5.97
CA PHE A 40 -0.72 10.98 -6.49
C PHE A 40 -2.16 11.10 -5.97
N ASP A 41 -2.59 10.20 -5.08
CA ASP A 41 -3.88 10.27 -4.41
C ASP A 41 -3.67 10.76 -2.97
N ALA A 42 -3.99 12.02 -2.72
CA ALA A 42 -3.81 12.65 -1.41
C ALA A 42 -4.57 11.94 -0.29
N VAL A 43 -5.74 11.37 -0.58
CA VAL A 43 -6.56 10.64 0.40
C VAL A 43 -5.88 9.30 0.75
N ALA A 44 -5.41 8.57 -0.26
CA ALA A 44 -4.69 7.32 -0.04
C ALA A 44 -3.36 7.54 0.71
N VAL A 45 -2.63 8.61 0.39
CA VAL A 45 -1.41 9.00 1.13
C VAL A 45 -1.73 9.33 2.59
N ALA A 46 -2.78 10.11 2.86
CA ALA A 46 -3.21 10.40 4.23
C ALA A 46 -3.58 9.13 5.00
N ALA A 47 -4.28 8.19 4.36
CA ALA A 47 -4.60 6.88 4.94
C ALA A 47 -3.33 6.07 5.27
N LEU A 48 -2.30 6.15 4.41
CA LEU A 48 -1.01 5.49 4.65
C LEU A 48 -0.28 6.08 5.88
N TYR A 49 -0.26 7.41 6.01
CA TYR A 49 0.32 8.06 7.19
C TYR A 49 -0.41 7.66 8.48
N ALA A 50 -1.75 7.67 8.46
CA ALA A 50 -2.58 7.25 9.58
C ALA A 50 -2.33 5.78 9.96
N ALA A 51 -2.31 4.88 8.98
CA ALA A 51 -2.06 3.46 9.21
C ALA A 51 -0.67 3.18 9.78
N LYS A 52 0.35 3.95 9.39
CA LYS A 52 1.72 3.84 9.92
C LYS A 52 1.92 4.62 11.23
N GLN A 53 0.91 5.36 11.69
CA GLN A 53 1.02 6.33 12.79
C GLN A 53 2.25 7.22 12.64
N ARG A 54 2.52 7.65 11.39
CA ARG A 54 3.74 8.37 11.03
C ARG A 54 3.48 9.88 11.10
N PRO A 55 4.36 10.68 11.73
CA PRO A 55 4.29 12.14 11.65
C PRO A 55 4.46 12.62 10.20
N LEU A 56 3.72 13.66 9.81
CA LEU A 56 3.72 14.17 8.43
C LEU A 56 5.08 14.73 7.99
N GLU A 57 5.85 15.30 8.92
CA GLU A 57 7.21 15.78 8.67
C GLU A 57 8.21 14.68 8.29
N LYS A 58 7.86 13.40 8.51
CA LYS A 58 8.69 12.25 8.11
C LYS A 58 8.21 11.72 6.77
N ALA A 59 8.91 12.09 5.69
CA ALA A 59 8.61 11.65 4.33
C ALA A 59 8.49 10.13 4.20
N ILE A 60 7.57 9.68 3.34
CA ILE A 60 7.45 8.29 2.89
C ILE A 60 8.17 8.15 1.54
N PRO A 61 8.99 7.10 1.33
CA PRO A 61 9.65 6.87 0.04
C PRO A 61 8.65 6.57 -1.09
N ILE A 62 8.98 7.01 -2.30
CA ILE A 62 8.28 6.66 -3.54
C ILE A 62 9.10 5.59 -4.27
N LEU A 63 8.42 4.57 -4.82
CA LEU A 63 9.00 3.43 -5.56
C LEU A 63 8.52 3.43 -7.01
#